data_AF-A0A7K4HCP8-F1
#
_entry.id   AF-A0A7K4HCP8-F1
#
_cell.length_a   1.000
_cell.length_b   1.000
_cell.length_c   1.000
_cell.angle_alpha   90.00
_cell.angle_beta   90.00
_cell.angle_gamma   90.00
#
_symmetry.space_group_name_H-M   'P 1'
#
loop_
_entity.id
_entity.type
_entity.pdbx_description
1 polymer ?
#
loop_
_entity_poly.entity_id
_entity_poly.type
_entity_poly.pdbx_seq_one_letter_code
_entity_poly.pdbx_strand_id
1 'polypeptide(L)'
;MNFNFENLYIEYDTEDLPYSLYEIHGLNKIRELSRQLRTFINYKTATIKYRFRPKTINYLTAVNKKYGETKKKLKQIATEFIQVLTKIKGKGISYESELIRMLERVRLVEDMISNNLLTTLRETTQNLFITIHELSEGEIHLNPKFLKFTVNLTQEACTVSKILNNWASGFYEELRVNYLQLYDELAKLIPVKKAEKTVREQKSLEEGLKEW
;
A
#
# COMPACT_ATOMS: atom_id res chain seq x y z
N MET A 1 19.25 -46.35 -31.34
CA MET A 1 18.19 -45.33 -31.49
C MET A 1 18.68 -44.07 -30.79
N ASN A 2 19.06 -43.05 -31.57
CA ASN A 2 19.47 -41.75 -31.05
C ASN A 2 18.20 -40.97 -30.67
N PHE A 3 18.05 -40.63 -29.39
CA PHE A 3 17.04 -39.67 -28.95
C PHE A 3 17.57 -38.27 -29.27
N ASN A 4 17.01 -37.66 -30.31
CA ASN A 4 17.34 -36.30 -30.73
C ASN A 4 16.62 -35.33 -29.77
N PHE A 5 17.38 -34.60 -28.95
CA PHE A 5 16.88 -33.68 -27.92
C PHE A 5 16.61 -32.25 -28.45
N GLU A 6 16.45 -32.07 -29.76
CA GLU A 6 16.38 -30.74 -30.39
C GLU A 6 14.97 -30.18 -30.63
N ASN A 7 13.91 -30.74 -30.02
CA ASN A 7 12.57 -30.15 -30.15
C ASN A 7 11.73 -30.32 -28.88
N LEU A 8 12.19 -29.70 -27.79
CA LEU A 8 11.35 -29.46 -26.61
C LEU A 8 10.98 -27.97 -26.46
N TYR A 9 10.88 -27.24 -27.57
CA TYR A 9 9.98 -26.10 -27.62
C TYR A 9 8.58 -26.68 -27.77
N ILE A 10 7.93 -26.92 -26.63
CA ILE A 10 6.48 -26.96 -26.62
C ILE A 10 6.06 -25.55 -27.04
N GLU A 11 5.83 -25.34 -28.34
CA GLU A 11 4.95 -24.28 -28.83
C GLU A 11 3.60 -24.52 -28.15
N TYR A 12 3.45 -23.95 -26.97
CA TYR A 12 2.13 -23.66 -26.47
C TYR A 12 1.53 -22.71 -27.49
N ASP A 13 0.43 -23.12 -28.14
CA ASP A 13 -0.46 -22.24 -28.88
C ASP A 13 -0.87 -21.09 -27.94
N THR A 14 -0.08 -20.03 -27.93
CA THR A 14 -0.33 -18.79 -27.20
C THR A 14 -1.37 -17.91 -27.91
N GLU A 15 -1.98 -18.42 -28.99
CA GLU A 15 -2.90 -17.67 -29.86
C GLU A 15 -4.31 -17.46 -29.28
N ASP A 16 -4.64 -18.03 -28.11
CA ASP A 16 -6.00 -17.95 -27.54
C ASP A 16 -6.16 -17.05 -26.31
N LEU A 17 -5.20 -16.15 -26.02
CA LEU A 17 -5.51 -14.98 -25.19
C LEU A 17 -5.73 -13.76 -26.10
N PRO A 18 -6.97 -13.26 -26.25
CA PRO A 18 -7.23 -12.09 -27.07
C PRO A 18 -6.28 -10.95 -26.71
N TYR A 19 -5.59 -10.39 -27.70
CA TYR A 19 -4.71 -9.22 -27.53
C TYR A 19 -5.40 -8.08 -26.74
N SER A 20 -6.71 -7.95 -26.90
CA SER A 20 -7.56 -7.03 -26.14
C SER A 20 -7.52 -7.24 -24.61
N LEU A 21 -7.36 -8.47 -24.12
CA LEU A 21 -7.19 -8.75 -22.68
C LEU A 21 -5.85 -8.21 -22.16
N TYR A 22 -4.77 -8.35 -22.93
CA TYR A 22 -3.48 -7.76 -22.58
C TYR A 22 -3.55 -6.22 -22.55
N GLU A 23 -4.23 -5.62 -23.52
CA GLU A 23 -4.45 -4.18 -23.58
C GLU A 23 -5.25 -3.69 -22.36
N ILE A 24 -6.35 -4.36 -22.01
CA ILE A 24 -7.16 -4.03 -20.83
C ILE A 24 -6.34 -4.19 -19.54
N HIS A 25 -5.59 -5.28 -19.39
CA HIS A 25 -4.75 -5.50 -18.22
C HIS A 25 -3.61 -4.48 -18.10
N GLY A 26 -2.94 -4.15 -19.20
CA GLY A 26 -1.90 -3.13 -19.25
C GLY A 26 -2.44 -1.74 -18.92
N LEU A 27 -3.58 -1.38 -19.50
CA LEU A 27 -4.25 -0.11 -19.25
C LEU A 27 -4.69 0.04 -17.79
N ASN A 28 -5.24 -1.02 -17.19
CA ASN A 28 -5.60 -1.02 -15.77
C ASN A 28 -4.37 -0.85 -14.86
N LYS A 29 -3.25 -1.48 -15.22
CA LYS A 29 -1.97 -1.31 -14.51
C LYS A 29 -1.46 0.13 -14.60
N ILE A 30 -1.46 0.75 -15.79
CA ILE A 30 -1.03 2.15 -15.96
C ILE A 30 -1.94 3.11 -15.20
N ARG A 31 -3.26 2.89 -15.27
CA ARG A 31 -4.25 3.66 -14.50
C ARG A 31 -3.96 3.57 -13.00
N GLU A 32 -3.57 2.40 -12.51
CA GLU A 32 -3.19 2.22 -11.11
C GLU A 32 -1.96 3.03 -10.73
N LEU A 33 -0.87 2.94 -11.49
CA LEU A 33 0.34 3.73 -11.23
C LEU A 33 0.06 5.24 -11.25
N SER A 34 -0.73 5.68 -12.23
CA SER A 34 -1.15 7.07 -12.38
C SER A 34 -1.97 7.54 -11.19
N ARG A 35 -2.88 6.69 -10.71
CA ARG A 35 -3.67 6.94 -9.50
C ARG A 35 -2.79 7.09 -8.26
N GLN A 36 -1.79 6.22 -8.10
CA GLN A 36 -0.88 6.31 -6.95
C GLN A 36 0.00 7.57 -6.98
N LEU A 37 0.47 7.97 -8.16
CA LEU A 37 1.20 9.22 -8.32
C LEU A 37 0.33 10.44 -7.98
N ARG A 38 -0.91 10.49 -8.49
CA ARG A 38 -1.87 11.56 -8.18
C ARG A 38 -2.16 11.63 -6.68
N THR A 39 -2.38 10.48 -6.04
CA THR A 39 -2.58 10.39 -4.58
C THR A 39 -1.43 11.01 -3.80
N PHE A 40 -0.19 10.70 -4.19
CA PHE A 40 1.00 11.28 -3.55
C PHE A 40 1.05 12.81 -3.71
N ILE A 41 0.81 13.31 -4.93
CA ILE A 41 0.79 14.76 -5.20
C ILE A 41 -0.32 15.46 -4.39
N ASN A 42 -1.49 14.83 -4.26
CA ASN A 42 -2.57 15.34 -3.43
C ASN A 42 -2.15 15.46 -1.96
N TYR A 43 -1.46 14.46 -1.41
CA TYR A 43 -0.97 14.51 -0.02
C TYR A 43 0.17 15.52 0.19
N LYS A 44 1.07 15.69 -0.78
CA LYS A 44 2.04 16.80 -0.79
C LYS A 44 1.33 18.15 -0.77
N THR A 45 0.33 18.32 -1.64
CA THR A 45 -0.51 19.53 -1.70
C THR A 45 -1.25 19.77 -0.37
N ALA A 46 -1.80 18.71 0.23
CA ALA A 46 -2.46 18.78 1.53
C ALA A 46 -1.51 19.24 2.63
N THR A 47 -0.26 18.76 2.61
CA THR A 47 0.77 19.17 3.57
C THR A 47 1.13 20.65 3.45
N ILE A 48 1.25 21.15 2.21
CA ILE A 48 1.45 22.58 1.93
C ILE A 48 0.26 23.40 2.45
N LYS A 49 -0.98 23.00 2.11
CA LYS A 49 -2.19 23.66 2.60
C LYS A 49 -2.23 23.70 4.13
N TYR A 50 -1.87 22.60 4.79
CA TYR A 50 -1.80 22.55 6.24
C TYR A 50 -0.77 23.54 6.81
N ARG A 51 0.42 23.62 6.22
CA ARG A 51 1.51 24.50 6.67
C ARG A 51 1.12 25.98 6.60
N PHE A 52 0.41 26.39 5.55
CA PHE A 52 0.10 27.80 5.28
C PHE A 52 -1.34 28.20 5.65
N ARG A 53 -2.11 27.33 6.33
CA ARG A 53 -3.48 27.65 6.70
C ARG A 53 -3.56 28.75 7.78
N PRO A 54 -4.59 29.62 7.75
CA PRO A 54 -4.89 30.52 8.85
C PRO A 54 -5.19 29.74 10.14
N LYS A 55 -4.60 30.13 11.27
CA LYS A 55 -4.80 29.47 12.57
C LYS A 55 -6.17 29.75 13.22
N THR A 56 -6.99 30.61 12.60
CA THR A 56 -8.18 31.23 13.19
C THR A 56 -9.48 30.48 12.94
N ILE A 57 -9.49 29.43 12.11
CA ILE A 57 -10.74 28.81 11.63
C ILE A 57 -10.91 27.40 12.22
N ASN A 58 -12.04 27.17 12.88
CA ASN A 58 -12.45 25.89 13.46
C ASN A 58 -12.94 24.92 12.37
N TYR A 59 -12.01 24.41 11.56
CA TYR A 59 -12.29 23.48 10.47
C TYR A 59 -12.68 22.05 10.92
N LEU A 60 -12.48 21.71 12.20
CA LEU A 60 -12.61 20.32 12.67
C LEU A 60 -14.01 19.74 12.50
N THR A 61 -15.05 20.55 12.74
CA THR A 61 -16.44 20.07 12.83
C THR A 61 -17.06 19.78 11.46
N ALA A 62 -16.73 20.57 10.43
CA ALA A 62 -17.24 20.40 9.08
C ALA A 62 -16.59 19.19 8.36
N VAL A 63 -15.31 18.94 8.62
CA VAL A 63 -14.51 17.88 7.99
C VAL A 63 -14.88 16.50 8.53
N ASN A 64 -15.06 16.38 9.85
CA ASN A 64 -15.42 15.10 10.46
C ASN A 64 -16.77 14.54 9.94
N LYS A 65 -17.70 15.41 9.52
CA LYS A 65 -18.98 14.97 8.92
C LYS A 65 -18.81 14.45 7.49
N LYS A 66 -17.93 15.07 6.68
CA LYS A 66 -17.72 14.71 5.26
C LYS A 66 -16.85 13.46 5.07
N TYR A 67 -15.91 13.20 5.98
CA TYR A 67 -14.95 12.09 5.87
C TYR A 67 -15.23 10.90 6.77
N GLY A 68 -16.30 10.93 7.58
CA GLY A 68 -16.57 9.92 8.60
C GLY A 68 -16.67 8.50 8.05
N GLU A 69 -17.30 8.30 6.90
CA GLU A 69 -17.49 6.98 6.29
C GLU A 69 -16.21 6.44 5.67
N THR A 70 -15.54 7.23 4.82
CA THR A 70 -14.25 6.83 4.21
C THR A 70 -13.17 6.61 5.28
N LYS A 71 -13.19 7.40 6.37
CA LYS A 71 -12.36 7.18 7.58
C LYS A 71 -12.61 5.79 8.18
N LYS A 72 -13.87 5.42 8.42
CA LYS A 72 -14.23 4.11 8.98
C LYS A 72 -13.81 2.97 8.06
N LYS A 73 -14.08 3.11 6.75
CA LYS A 73 -13.67 2.16 5.72
C LYS A 73 -12.15 1.96 5.71
N LEU A 74 -11.37 3.04 5.75
CA LEU A 74 -9.91 2.94 5.82
C LEU A 74 -9.48 2.24 7.11
N LYS A 75 -10.06 2.56 8.26
CA LYS A 75 -9.72 1.92 9.54
C LYS A 75 -9.96 0.41 9.49
N GLN A 76 -11.08 -0.02 8.91
CA GLN A 76 -11.38 -1.43 8.71
C GLN A 76 -10.33 -2.11 7.81
N ILE A 77 -10.11 -1.57 6.61
CA ILE A 77 -9.15 -2.13 5.64
C ILE A 77 -7.72 -2.14 6.20
N ALA A 78 -7.32 -1.09 6.92
CA ALA A 78 -6.01 -1.02 7.58
C ALA A 78 -5.86 -2.11 8.64
N THR A 79 -6.93 -2.39 9.39
CA THR A 79 -6.94 -3.45 10.40
C THR A 79 -6.81 -4.82 9.73
N GLU A 80 -7.56 -5.07 8.67
CA GLU A 80 -7.47 -6.30 7.87
C GLU A 80 -6.06 -6.47 7.29
N PHE A 81 -5.50 -5.41 6.71
CA PHE A 81 -4.15 -5.39 6.15
C PHE A 81 -3.09 -5.79 7.19
N ILE A 82 -3.12 -5.16 8.36
CA ILE A 82 -2.17 -5.46 9.44
C ILE A 82 -2.36 -6.88 9.97
N GLN A 83 -3.60 -7.36 10.11
CA GLN A 83 -3.87 -8.73 10.52
C GLN A 83 -3.27 -9.75 9.54
N VAL A 84 -3.39 -9.51 8.23
CA VAL A 84 -2.79 -10.36 7.20
C VAL A 84 -1.26 -10.33 7.31
N LEU A 85 -0.64 -9.15 7.45
CA LEU A 85 0.81 -9.04 7.63
C LEU A 85 1.30 -9.75 8.90
N THR A 86 0.54 -9.68 9.99
CA THR A 86 0.88 -10.37 11.24
C THR A 86 0.78 -11.88 11.11
N LYS A 87 -0.18 -12.40 10.34
CA LYS A 87 -0.26 -13.83 10.00
C LYS A 87 0.96 -14.28 9.19
N ILE A 88 1.44 -13.45 8.27
CA ILE A 88 2.60 -13.75 7.42
C ILE A 88 3.91 -13.73 8.20
N LYS A 89 4.11 -12.77 9.10
CA LYS A 89 5.40 -12.55 9.76
C LYS A 89 5.97 -13.76 10.52
N GLY A 90 5.13 -14.65 11.04
CA GLY A 90 5.58 -15.80 11.83
C GLY A 90 6.45 -15.41 13.05
N LYS A 91 6.91 -16.39 13.84
CA LYS A 91 7.77 -16.11 15.00
C LYS A 91 9.21 -15.85 14.55
N GLY A 92 9.66 -14.59 14.59
CA GLY A 92 11.08 -14.22 14.60
C GLY A 92 11.71 -13.75 13.29
N ILE A 93 10.98 -13.77 12.16
CA ILE A 93 11.46 -13.28 10.85
C ILE A 93 10.73 -11.96 10.51
N SER A 94 11.30 -11.13 9.62
CA SER A 94 10.56 -9.98 9.07
C SER A 94 9.42 -10.47 8.17
N TYR A 95 8.32 -9.71 8.11
CA TYR A 95 7.21 -10.10 7.23
C TYR A 95 7.63 -10.07 5.75
N GLU A 96 8.54 -9.18 5.37
CA GLU A 96 9.07 -9.09 3.99
C GLU A 96 9.79 -10.36 3.57
N SER A 97 10.68 -10.89 4.43
CA SER A 97 11.42 -12.12 4.12
C SER A 97 10.50 -13.33 4.06
N GLU A 98 9.51 -13.44 4.96
CA GLU A 98 8.54 -14.54 4.88
C GLU A 98 7.62 -14.39 3.65
N LEU A 99 7.26 -13.16 3.26
CA LEU A 99 6.49 -12.91 2.05
C LEU A 99 7.21 -13.37 0.78
N ILE A 100 8.52 -13.12 0.68
CA ILE A 100 9.36 -13.61 -0.42
C ILE A 100 9.39 -15.15 -0.43
N ARG A 101 9.59 -15.77 0.74
CA ARG A 101 9.58 -17.25 0.86
C ARG A 101 8.24 -17.85 0.48
N MET A 102 7.13 -17.22 0.84
CA MET A 102 5.79 -17.66 0.43
C MET A 102 5.61 -17.60 -1.09
N LEU A 103 6.08 -16.53 -1.73
CA LEU A 103 6.04 -16.42 -3.20
C LEU A 103 6.85 -17.54 -3.87
N GLU A 104 8.01 -17.89 -3.33
CA GLU A 104 8.82 -19.00 -3.81
C GLU A 104 8.11 -20.35 -3.61
N ARG A 105 7.52 -20.60 -2.43
CA ARG A 105 6.76 -21.82 -2.15
C ARG A 105 5.58 -22.01 -3.09
N VAL A 106 4.80 -20.96 -3.34
CA VAL A 106 3.66 -21.04 -4.27
C VAL A 106 4.12 -21.33 -5.70
N ARG A 107 5.27 -20.77 -6.13
CA ARG A 107 5.85 -21.05 -7.45
C ARG A 107 6.36 -22.49 -7.60
N LEU A 108 6.85 -23.08 -6.52
CA LEU A 108 7.54 -24.37 -6.55
C LEU A 108 6.68 -25.57 -6.13
N VAL A 109 5.69 -25.38 -5.25
CA VAL A 109 5.02 -26.48 -4.51
C VAL A 109 3.48 -26.36 -4.46
N GLU A 110 2.85 -25.52 -5.29
CA GLU A 110 1.37 -25.33 -5.28
C GLU A 110 0.76 -25.19 -3.86
N ASP A 111 1.42 -24.43 -2.99
CA ASP A 111 0.98 -24.22 -1.61
C ASP A 111 -0.30 -23.36 -1.58
N MET A 112 -1.46 -24.03 -1.52
CA MET A 112 -2.77 -23.37 -1.50
C MET A 112 -2.96 -22.43 -0.30
N ILE A 113 -2.37 -22.74 0.86
CA ILE A 113 -2.53 -21.89 2.07
C ILE A 113 -1.78 -20.58 1.86
N SER A 114 -0.53 -20.67 1.40
CA SER A 114 0.27 -19.48 1.07
C SER A 114 -0.38 -18.69 -0.08
N ASN A 115 -0.91 -19.37 -1.10
CA ASN A 115 -1.56 -18.72 -2.23
C ASN A 115 -2.81 -17.93 -1.80
N ASN A 116 -3.65 -18.50 -0.92
CA ASN A 116 -4.82 -17.82 -0.38
C ASN A 116 -4.42 -16.58 0.42
N LEU A 117 -3.42 -16.67 1.30
CA LEU A 117 -2.93 -15.53 2.07
C LEU A 117 -2.34 -14.42 1.19
N LEU A 118 -1.58 -14.78 0.16
CA LEU A 118 -1.02 -13.83 -0.82
C LEU A 118 -2.13 -13.15 -1.63
N THR A 119 -3.17 -13.89 -1.99
CA THR A 119 -4.34 -13.36 -2.70
C THR A 119 -5.09 -12.36 -1.83
N THR A 120 -5.40 -12.71 -0.58
CA THR A 120 -6.01 -11.78 0.39
C THR A 120 -5.13 -10.55 0.58
N LEU A 121 -3.81 -10.72 0.75
CA LEU A 121 -2.90 -9.57 0.91
C LEU A 121 -2.95 -8.64 -0.31
N ARG A 122 -2.96 -9.20 -1.52
CA ARG A 122 -3.03 -8.41 -2.77
C ARG A 122 -4.34 -7.63 -2.85
N GLU A 123 -5.47 -8.27 -2.59
CA GLU A 123 -6.80 -7.64 -2.61
C GLU A 123 -6.91 -6.55 -1.55
N THR A 124 -6.51 -6.84 -0.30
CA THR A 124 -6.54 -5.85 0.77
C THR A 124 -5.61 -4.66 0.48
N THR A 125 -4.43 -4.90 -0.09
CA THR A 125 -3.50 -3.83 -0.51
C THR A 125 -4.10 -2.96 -1.61
N GLN A 126 -4.77 -3.56 -2.59
CA GLN A 126 -5.46 -2.82 -3.66
C GLN A 126 -6.62 -1.99 -3.10
N ASN A 127 -7.44 -2.56 -2.23
CA ASN A 127 -8.54 -1.85 -1.56
C ASN A 127 -8.04 -0.71 -0.67
N LEU A 128 -6.88 -0.90 -0.05
CA LEU A 128 -6.20 0.12 0.73
C LEU A 128 -5.80 1.29 -0.17
N PHE A 129 -5.13 1.03 -1.30
CA PHE A 129 -4.77 2.06 -2.27
C PHE A 129 -5.98 2.80 -2.86
N ILE A 130 -7.07 2.10 -3.17
CA ILE A 130 -8.33 2.72 -3.62
C ILE A 130 -8.85 3.71 -2.55
N THR A 131 -8.94 3.26 -1.30
CA THR A 131 -9.51 4.05 -0.21
C THR A 131 -8.62 5.24 0.16
N ILE A 132 -7.30 5.07 0.12
CA ILE A 132 -6.32 6.15 0.32
C ILE A 132 -6.46 7.20 -0.80
N HIS A 133 -6.64 6.77 -2.04
CA HIS A 133 -6.91 7.67 -3.16
C HIS A 133 -8.20 8.46 -2.96
N GLU A 134 -9.32 7.80 -2.63
CA GLU A 134 -10.61 8.44 -2.31
C GLU A 134 -10.44 9.55 -1.24
N LEU A 135 -9.63 9.30 -0.22
CA LEU A 135 -9.32 10.29 0.82
C LEU A 135 -8.46 11.45 0.31
N SER A 136 -7.55 11.18 -0.63
CA SER A 136 -6.64 12.19 -1.19
C SER A 136 -7.34 13.24 -2.05
N GLU A 137 -8.47 12.87 -2.67
CA GLU A 137 -9.33 13.79 -3.41
C GLU A 137 -10.11 14.74 -2.47
N GLY A 138 -10.02 14.52 -1.16
CA GLY A 138 -10.65 15.33 -0.13
C GLY A 138 -9.74 16.38 0.53
N GLU A 139 -10.28 17.02 1.56
CA GLU A 139 -9.63 18.04 2.38
C GLU A 139 -8.86 17.43 3.57
N ILE A 140 -8.07 16.38 3.30
CA ILE A 140 -7.35 15.62 4.34
C ILE A 140 -6.38 16.49 5.17
N HIS A 141 -5.91 17.61 4.62
CA HIS A 141 -5.08 18.61 5.30
C HIS A 141 -5.69 19.18 6.59
N LEU A 142 -7.02 19.08 6.75
CA LEU A 142 -7.71 19.54 7.95
C LEU A 142 -7.59 18.56 9.12
N ASN A 143 -7.18 17.31 8.85
CA ASN A 143 -6.84 16.30 9.86
C ASN A 143 -5.37 15.83 9.71
N PRO A 144 -4.40 16.64 10.18
CA PRO A 144 -2.97 16.39 9.97
C PRO A 144 -2.46 15.09 10.62
N LYS A 145 -2.99 14.72 11.80
CA LYS A 145 -2.64 13.44 12.45
C LYS A 145 -3.10 12.27 11.59
N PHE A 146 -4.30 12.36 11.02
CA PHE A 146 -4.79 11.35 10.11
C PHE A 146 -3.91 11.24 8.86
N LEU A 147 -3.59 12.38 8.24
CA LEU A 147 -2.72 12.41 7.07
C LEU A 147 -1.38 11.71 7.36
N LYS A 148 -0.77 11.98 8.52
CA LYS A 148 0.47 11.34 8.95
C LYS A 148 0.33 9.82 9.09
N PHE A 149 -0.75 9.33 9.71
CA PHE A 149 -1.05 7.90 9.80
C PHE A 149 -1.22 7.27 8.40
N THR A 150 -2.01 7.91 7.53
CA THR A 150 -2.28 7.39 6.18
C THR A 150 -1.00 7.33 5.34
N VAL A 151 -0.12 8.32 5.45
CA VAL A 151 1.20 8.31 4.80
C VAL A 151 2.07 7.16 5.33
N ASN A 152 2.06 6.88 6.63
CA ASN A 152 2.78 5.73 7.20
C ASN A 152 2.24 4.40 6.65
N LEU A 153 0.91 4.25 6.66
CA LEU A 153 0.24 3.06 6.14
C LEU A 153 0.50 2.85 4.64
N THR A 154 0.62 3.94 3.87
CA THR A 154 0.90 3.85 2.42
C THR A 154 2.32 3.36 2.15
N GLN A 155 3.29 3.69 3.01
CA GLN A 155 4.66 3.17 2.88
C GLN A 155 4.67 1.65 2.98
N GLU A 156 3.97 1.09 3.95
CA GLU A 156 3.86 -0.36 4.15
C GLU A 156 3.12 -1.04 2.98
N ALA A 157 2.07 -0.40 2.47
CA ALA A 157 1.39 -0.87 1.25
C ALA A 157 2.33 -0.85 0.02
N CYS A 158 3.21 0.14 -0.08
CA CYS A 158 4.23 0.20 -1.15
C CYS A 158 5.27 -0.93 -0.99
N THR A 159 5.71 -1.24 0.23
CA THR A 159 6.61 -2.38 0.48
C THR A 159 5.97 -3.70 0.03
N VAL A 160 4.73 -3.93 0.41
CA VAL A 160 3.97 -5.12 -0.03
C VAL A 160 3.82 -5.15 -1.55
N SER A 161 3.41 -4.04 -2.17
CA SER A 161 3.27 -3.97 -3.62
C SER A 161 4.58 -4.16 -4.37
N LYS A 162 5.71 -3.67 -3.84
CA LYS A 162 7.04 -3.91 -4.41
C LYS A 162 7.34 -5.40 -4.50
N ILE A 163 7.06 -6.14 -3.42
CA ILE A 163 7.33 -7.58 -3.33
C ILE A 163 6.35 -8.37 -4.20
N LEU A 164 5.06 -8.02 -4.19
CA LEU A 164 4.02 -8.75 -4.91
C LEU A 164 3.95 -8.41 -6.42
N ASN A 165 4.41 -7.23 -6.84
CA ASN A 165 4.34 -6.75 -8.23
C ASN A 165 5.73 -6.56 -8.83
N ASN A 166 6.36 -7.66 -9.26
CA ASN A 166 7.73 -7.63 -9.81
C ASN A 166 7.92 -6.58 -10.93
N TRP A 167 6.94 -6.47 -11.84
CA TRP A 167 7.02 -5.56 -13.00
C TRP A 167 7.02 -4.06 -12.65
N ALA A 168 6.46 -3.68 -11.49
CA ALA A 168 6.36 -2.29 -11.03
C ALA A 168 7.13 -2.07 -9.71
N SER A 169 8.02 -3.00 -9.37
CA SER A 169 8.76 -2.98 -8.10
C SER A 169 9.54 -1.68 -7.91
N GLY A 170 10.24 -1.20 -8.95
CA GLY A 170 10.95 0.08 -8.94
C GLY A 170 10.05 1.28 -8.66
N PHE A 171 8.87 1.34 -9.31
CA PHE A 171 7.89 2.39 -9.05
C PHE A 171 7.44 2.42 -7.60
N TYR A 172 7.08 1.25 -7.02
CA TYR A 172 6.62 1.20 -5.63
C TYR A 172 7.73 1.49 -4.62
N GLU A 173 8.99 1.14 -4.92
CA GLU A 173 10.14 1.53 -4.09
C GLU A 173 10.34 3.06 -4.09
N GLU A 174 10.34 3.70 -5.26
CA GLU A 174 10.44 5.16 -5.36
C GLU A 174 9.27 5.86 -4.66
N LEU A 175 8.05 5.35 -4.87
CA LEU A 175 6.85 5.88 -4.22
C LEU A 175 6.94 5.75 -2.69
N ARG A 176 7.47 4.63 -2.17
CA ARG A 176 7.72 4.43 -0.73
C ARG A 176 8.68 5.48 -0.19
N VAL A 177 9.80 5.71 -0.87
CA VAL A 177 10.79 6.74 -0.50
C VAL A 177 10.16 8.13 -0.48
N ASN A 178 9.34 8.44 -1.48
CA ASN A 178 8.60 9.70 -1.56
C ASN A 178 7.63 9.89 -0.36
N TYR A 179 6.90 8.83 0.02
CA TYR A 179 6.05 8.86 1.22
C TYR A 179 6.85 8.96 2.53
N LEU A 180 8.01 8.33 2.63
CA LEU A 180 8.91 8.46 3.79
C LEU A 180 9.36 9.92 3.98
N GLN A 181 9.80 10.58 2.91
CA GLN A 181 10.16 12.00 2.95
C GLN A 181 8.96 12.88 3.36
N LEU A 182 7.76 12.58 2.86
CA LEU A 182 6.53 13.26 3.26
C LEU A 182 6.20 13.05 4.73
N TYR A 183 6.41 11.84 5.25
CA TYR A 183 6.22 11.54 6.67
C TYR A 183 7.15 12.38 7.55
N ASP A 184 8.42 12.52 7.16
CA ASP A 184 9.41 13.33 7.88
C ASP A 184 9.04 14.82 7.88
N GLU A 185 8.54 15.33 6.75
CA GLU A 185 7.99 16.70 6.66
C GLU A 185 6.81 16.88 7.62
N LEU A 186 5.86 15.93 7.63
CA LEU A 186 4.70 15.95 8.52
C LEU A 186 5.10 15.83 9.99
N ALA A 187 6.13 15.05 10.32
CA ALA A 187 6.62 14.91 11.69
C ALA A 187 7.20 16.22 12.24
N LYS A 188 7.85 17.03 11.39
CA LYS A 188 8.32 18.38 11.76
C LYS A 188 7.18 19.37 11.97
N LEU A 189 6.12 19.25 11.17
CA LEU A 189 4.94 20.14 11.25
C LEU A 189 3.99 19.78 12.38
N ILE A 190 3.93 18.49 12.75
CA ILE A 190 2.98 17.92 13.71
C ILE A 190 3.80 17.20 14.78
N PRO A 191 4.33 17.94 15.77
CA PRO A 191 5.13 17.34 16.83
C PRO A 191 4.30 16.30 17.59
N VAL A 192 4.84 15.08 17.68
CA VAL A 192 4.27 14.02 18.51
C VAL A 192 4.46 14.42 19.97
N LYS A 193 3.38 14.39 20.77
CA LYS A 193 3.54 14.43 22.24
C LYS A 193 4.27 13.15 22.63
N LYS A 194 5.56 13.27 22.99
CA LYS A 194 6.50 12.21 23.40
C LYS A 194 5.87 10.80 23.50
N ALA A 195 6.16 9.96 22.50
CA ALA A 195 6.15 8.52 22.64
C ALA A 195 7.50 7.99 22.13
N GLU A 196 7.98 6.96 22.79
CA GLU A 196 9.36 6.53 22.91
C GLU A 196 10.01 6.09 21.59
N LYS A 197 11.34 6.08 21.60
CA LYS A 197 12.22 5.62 20.51
C LYS A 197 11.72 4.31 19.90
N THR A 198 11.37 4.41 18.62
CA THR A 198 11.43 3.44 17.52
C THR A 198 11.81 2.00 17.90
N VAL A 199 10.81 1.12 18.02
CA VAL A 199 10.99 -0.32 17.80
C VAL A 199 9.80 -0.88 17.00
N ARG A 200 10.10 -1.26 15.74
CA ARG A 200 9.30 -2.02 14.75
C ARG A 200 8.14 -1.27 14.07
N GLU A 201 8.26 -1.11 12.76
CA GLU A 201 7.31 -0.45 11.83
C GLU A 201 5.85 -0.90 12.02
N GLN A 202 5.60 -2.20 12.24
CA GLN A 202 4.26 -2.72 12.53
C GLN A 202 3.67 -2.26 13.87
N LYS A 203 4.50 -2.12 14.93
CA LYS A 203 4.03 -1.59 16.22
C LYS A 203 3.55 -0.14 16.05
N SER A 204 4.24 0.64 15.20
CA SER A 204 3.85 2.01 14.88
C SER A 204 2.52 2.12 14.15
N LEU A 205 2.16 1.15 13.31
CA LEU A 205 0.86 1.10 12.63
C LEU A 205 -0.27 0.73 13.58
N GLU A 206 -0.05 -0.27 14.44
CA GLU A 206 -1.02 -0.70 15.46
C GLU A 206 -1.25 0.39 16.51
N GLU A 207 -0.20 1.10 16.92
CA GLU A 207 -0.27 2.26 17.81
C GLU A 207 -0.99 3.43 17.11
N GLY A 208 -0.64 3.72 15.85
CA GLY A 208 -1.31 4.73 15.05
C GLY A 208 -2.81 4.47 14.84
N LEU A 209 -3.23 3.21 14.75
CA LEU A 209 -4.66 2.82 14.70
C LEU A 209 -5.40 3.05 16.03
N LYS A 210 -4.70 2.94 17.17
CA LYS A 210 -5.26 3.16 18.51
C LYS A 210 -5.36 4.64 18.86
N GLU A 211 -4.42 5.45 18.37
CA GLU A 211 -4.40 6.90 18.56
C GLU A 211 -5.45 7.65 17.71
N TRP A 212 -6.24 6.93 16.90
CA TRP A 212 -7.06 7.52 15.83
C TRP A 212 -8.53 7.06 15.72
#